data_AF-K1T453-F1
#
_entry.id   AF-K1T453-F1
#
_cell.length_a   1.000
_cell.length_b   1.000
_cell.length_c   1.000
_cell.angle_alpha   90.00
_cell.angle_beta   90.00
_cell.angle_gamma   90.00
#
_symmetry.space_group_name_H-M   'P 1'
#
loop_
_entity.id
_entity.type
_entity.pdbx_description
1 polymer ?
#
loop_
_entity_poly.entity_id
_entity_poly.type
_entity_poly.pdbx_seq_one_letter_code
_entity_poly.pdbx_strand_id
1 'polypeptide(L)'
;MGQKVNPHGIRVGVIKDWDSRWFASKKDFSDNLVEDHKIRTELKAQLKDAGVPKIEIERTVDPSTSAPRVTVNIYCAKPGMVIGKGGEERVALQNKL
;
A
#
# COMPACT_ATOMS: atom_id res chain seq x y z
N MET A 1 29.37 16.43 13.96
CA MET A 1 28.46 15.75 13.02
C MET A 1 27.10 15.61 13.70
N GLY A 2 26.12 16.44 13.35
CA GLY A 2 24.81 16.47 14.01
C GLY A 2 23.85 15.39 13.49
N GLN A 3 22.99 14.85 14.36
CA GLN A 3 21.94 13.93 13.95
C GLN A 3 20.88 14.68 13.14
N LYS A 4 20.64 14.25 11.89
CA LYS A 4 19.62 14.83 11.01
C LYS A 4 18.33 14.04 11.13
N VAL A 5 17.22 14.74 11.29
CA VAL A 5 15.87 14.15 11.30
C VAL A 5 15.49 13.64 9.90
N ASN A 6 14.65 12.60 9.83
CA ASN A 6 14.10 12.14 8.56
C ASN A 6 13.21 13.24 7.94
N PRO A 7 13.55 13.75 6.75
CA PRO A 7 12.83 14.85 6.12
C PRO A 7 11.43 14.45 5.61
N HIS A 8 11.14 13.17 5.44
CA HIS A 8 9.78 12.70 5.14
C HIS A 8 8.93 12.73 6.40
N GLY A 9 9.41 12.11 7.49
CA GLY A 9 8.67 11.99 8.75
C GLY A 9 8.25 13.34 9.35
N ILE A 10 9.14 14.34 9.33
CA ILE A 10 8.81 15.69 9.86
C ILE A 10 7.76 16.44 9.03
N ARG A 11 7.47 15.99 7.80
CA ARG A 11 6.52 16.63 6.88
C ARG A 11 5.18 15.92 6.78
N VAL A 12 5.06 14.72 7.38
CA VAL A 12 3.81 13.98 7.44
C VAL A 12 2.80 14.79 8.25
N GLY A 13 1.62 15.04 7.67
CA GLY A 13 0.56 15.87 8.28
C GLY A 13 0.71 17.38 8.06
N VAL A 14 1.78 17.84 7.39
CA VAL A 14 1.94 19.26 7.01
C VAL A 14 1.86 19.43 5.50
N ILE A 15 2.75 18.77 4.76
CA ILE A 15 2.77 18.82 3.29
C ILE A 15 2.83 17.43 2.64
N LYS A 16 3.08 16.37 3.42
CA LYS A 16 3.06 14.98 2.97
C LYS A 16 1.96 14.22 3.69
N ASP A 17 1.30 13.34 2.95
CA ASP A 17 0.31 12.42 3.49
C ASP A 17 0.94 11.09 3.90
N TRP A 18 0.16 10.32 4.67
CA TRP A 18 0.48 8.96 5.07
C TRP A 18 0.38 7.99 3.90
N ASP A 19 1.32 7.04 3.82
CA ASP A 19 1.27 5.96 2.83
C ASP A 19 0.27 4.85 3.20
N SER A 20 -0.13 4.73 4.47
CA SER A 20 -1.23 3.85 4.89
C SER A 20 -2.29 4.72 5.56
N ARG A 21 -3.49 4.78 4.97
CA ARG A 21 -4.60 5.61 5.42
C ARG A 21 -5.77 4.72 5.84
N TRP A 22 -5.86 4.43 7.13
CA TRP A 22 -6.97 3.67 7.71
C TRP A 22 -7.06 3.87 9.21
N PHE A 23 -8.18 3.48 9.78
CA PHE A 23 -8.42 3.47 11.22
C PHE A 23 -8.79 2.05 11.67
N ALA A 24 -8.26 1.61 12.81
CA ALA A 24 -8.61 0.33 13.42
C ALA A 24 -8.70 0.46 14.94
N SER A 25 -9.40 -0.47 15.56
CA SER A 25 -9.42 -0.58 17.02
C SER A 25 -8.03 -0.96 17.54
N LYS A 26 -7.76 -0.69 18.83
CA LYS A 26 -6.47 -1.02 19.46
C LYS A 26 -6.14 -2.52 19.38
N LYS A 27 -7.16 -3.38 19.33
CA LYS A 27 -6.99 -4.84 19.24
C LYS A 27 -6.52 -5.25 17.84
N ASP A 28 -7.11 -4.67 16.80
CA ASP A 28 -6.89 -5.10 15.41
C ASP A 28 -5.73 -4.36 14.73
N PHE A 29 -5.26 -3.25 15.33
CA PHE A 29 -4.20 -2.42 14.75
C PHE A 29 -2.89 -3.18 14.51
N SER A 30 -2.48 -4.01 15.47
CA SER A 30 -1.22 -4.77 15.37
C SER A 30 -1.24 -5.73 14.19
N ASP A 31 -2.32 -6.48 14.04
CA ASP A 31 -2.46 -7.48 12.99
C ASP A 31 -2.54 -6.82 11.61
N ASN A 32 -3.32 -5.75 11.48
CA ASN A 32 -3.42 -4.96 10.25
C ASN A 32 -2.08 -4.34 9.84
N LEU A 33 -1.26 -3.89 10.79
CA LEU A 33 0.06 -3.33 10.51
C LEU A 33 1.04 -4.38 9.97
N VAL A 34 1.03 -5.58 10.57
CA VAL A 34 1.87 -6.71 10.10
C VAL A 34 1.44 -7.15 8.71
N GLU A 35 0.14 -7.22 8.47
CA GLU A 35 -0.43 -7.53 7.15
C GLU A 35 -0.01 -6.49 6.09
N ASP A 36 -0.17 -5.18 6.38
CA ASP A 36 0.28 -4.09 5.50
C ASP A 36 1.77 -4.21 5.14
N HIS A 37 2.62 -4.60 6.11
CA HIS A 37 4.05 -4.79 5.86
C HIS A 37 4.33 -5.98 4.91
N LYS A 38 3.61 -7.09 5.09
CA LYS A 38 3.70 -8.26 4.19
C LYS A 38 3.27 -7.90 2.77
N ILE A 39 2.11 -7.25 2.62
CA ILE A 39 1.59 -6.78 1.32
C ILE A 39 2.64 -5.90 0.61
N ARG A 40 3.22 -4.93 1.32
CA ARG A 40 4.26 -4.04 0.75
C ARG A 40 5.51 -4.80 0.32
N THR A 41 5.92 -5.81 1.08
CA THR A 41 7.14 -6.58 0.81
C THR A 41 6.96 -7.48 -0.41
N GLU A 42 5.83 -8.20 -0.47
CA GLU A 42 5.47 -9.05 -1.61
C GLU A 42 5.33 -8.23 -2.89
N LEU A 43 4.60 -7.11 -2.84
CA LEU A 43 4.41 -6.25 -4.02
C LEU A 43 5.71 -5.65 -4.52
N LYS A 44 6.62 -5.23 -3.62
CA LYS A 44 7.94 -4.72 -4.03
C LYS A 44 8.83 -5.79 -4.64
N ALA A 45 8.74 -7.03 -4.17
CA ALA A 45 9.50 -8.14 -4.73
C ALA A 45 9.01 -8.49 -6.14
N GLN A 46 7.70 -8.59 -6.33
CA GLN A 46 7.10 -8.97 -7.61
C GLN A 46 7.14 -7.85 -8.65
N LEU A 47 6.95 -6.60 -8.24
CA LEU A 47 6.89 -5.44 -9.16
C LEU A 47 8.22 -4.69 -9.28
N LYS A 48 9.34 -5.36 -9.00
CA LYS A 48 10.68 -4.75 -9.04
C LYS A 48 11.00 -4.13 -10.41
N ASP A 49 10.60 -4.80 -11.49
CA ASP A 49 10.87 -4.37 -12.87
C ASP A 49 9.93 -3.25 -13.36
N ALA A 50 8.78 -3.09 -12.71
CA ALA A 50 7.80 -2.05 -13.02
C ALA A 50 8.19 -0.67 -12.47
N GLY A 51 9.15 -0.62 -11.54
CA GLY A 51 9.63 0.62 -10.92
C GLY A 51 8.54 1.29 -10.10
N VAL A 52 8.25 0.74 -8.92
CA VAL A 52 7.20 1.20 -7.99
C VAL A 52 7.79 2.16 -6.93
N PRO A 53 7.68 3.50 -7.11
CA PRO A 53 8.16 4.46 -6.12
C PRO A 53 7.32 4.54 -4.84
N LYS A 54 5.99 4.34 -4.95
CA LYS A 54 5.05 4.55 -3.84
C LYS A 54 3.92 3.53 -3.88
N ILE A 55 3.57 3.01 -2.71
CA ILE A 55 2.41 2.13 -2.51
C ILE A 55 1.57 2.77 -1.41
N GLU A 56 0.33 3.11 -1.73
CA GLU A 56 -0.65 3.60 -0.76
C GLU A 56 -1.63 2.48 -0.43
N ILE A 57 -1.92 2.30 0.87
CA ILE A 57 -2.87 1.30 1.35
C ILE A 57 -4.00 2.01 2.07
N GLU A 58 -5.22 1.72 1.66
CA GLU A 58 -6.44 2.19 2.28
C GLU A 58 -7.25 0.99 2.76
N ARG A 59 -7.73 1.05 4.00
CA ARG A 59 -8.68 0.07 4.52
C ARG A 59 -9.97 0.79 4.82
N THR A 60 -11.02 0.40 4.14
CA THR A 60 -12.36 0.95 4.30
C THR A 60 -13.34 -0.15 4.64
N VAL A 61 -14.42 0.21 5.31
CA VAL A 61 -15.57 -0.69 5.48
C VAL A 61 -16.55 -0.32 4.38
N ASP A 62 -16.92 -1.27 3.54
CA ASP A 62 -17.86 -1.00 2.46
C ASP A 62 -19.23 -0.64 3.08
N PRO A 63 -19.76 0.57 2.84
CA PRO A 63 -21.00 1.02 3.48
C PRO A 63 -22.22 0.19 3.05
N SER A 64 -22.14 -0.53 1.92
CA SER A 64 -23.22 -1.36 1.39
C SER A 64 -23.25 -2.77 1.99
N THR A 65 -22.07 -3.34 2.26
CA THR A 65 -21.90 -4.77 2.58
C THR A 65 -21.33 -4.98 3.99
N SER A 66 -20.99 -3.90 4.70
CA SER A 66 -20.33 -3.90 6.02
C SER A 66 -19.04 -4.73 6.08
N ALA A 67 -18.47 -5.07 4.92
CA ALA A 67 -17.30 -5.92 4.80
C ALA A 67 -16.02 -5.07 4.79
N PRO A 68 -14.93 -5.55 5.42
CA PRO A 68 -13.64 -4.89 5.33
C PRO A 68 -13.10 -5.02 3.91
N ARG A 69 -12.67 -3.90 3.33
CA ARG A 69 -12.08 -3.80 2.00
C ARG A 69 -10.72 -3.15 2.09
N VAL A 70 -9.72 -3.81 1.51
CA VAL A 70 -8.37 -3.27 1.36
C VAL A 70 -8.19 -2.79 -0.07
N THR A 71 -7.89 -1.50 -0.23
CA THR A 71 -7.59 -0.87 -1.52
C THR A 71 -6.11 -0.54 -1.56
N VAL A 72 -5.38 -1.12 -2.52
CA VAL A 72 -3.95 -0.88 -2.70
C VAL A 72 -3.74 -0.06 -3.97
N ASN A 73 -3.26 1.16 -3.80
CA ASN A 73 -2.93 2.06 -4.90
C ASN A 73 -1.43 1.99 -5.18
N ILE A 74 -1.08 1.49 -6.37
CA ILE A 74 0.30 1.28 -6.79
C ILE A 74 0.70 2.39 -7.76
N TYR A 75 1.65 3.23 -7.36
CA TYR A 75 2.26 4.22 -8.24
C TYR A 75 3.48 3.57 -8.89
N CYS A 76 3.47 3.47 -10.22
CA CYS A 76 4.53 2.81 -10.98
C CYS A 76 4.92 3.64 -12.21
N ALA A 77 6.20 3.54 -12.61
CA ALA A 77 6.69 4.18 -13.83
C ALA A 77 6.19 3.46 -15.09
N LYS A 78 6.01 2.13 -15.03
CA LYS A 78 5.58 1.28 -16.15
C LYS A 78 4.28 0.54 -15.82
N PRO A 79 3.10 1.18 -15.95
CA PRO A 79 1.83 0.56 -15.59
C PRO A 79 1.48 -0.67 -16.43
N GLY A 80 1.91 -0.74 -17.69
CA GLY A 80 1.65 -1.89 -18.56
C GLY A 80 2.23 -3.21 -18.02
N MET A 81 3.36 -3.15 -17.32
CA MET A 81 3.99 -4.33 -16.68
C MET A 81 3.30 -4.76 -15.38
N VAL A 82 2.46 -3.91 -14.79
CA VAL A 82 1.71 -4.23 -13.57
C VAL A 82 0.33 -4.78 -13.91
N ILE A 83 -0.24 -4.31 -15.02
CA ILE A 83 -1.56 -4.73 -15.51
C ILE A 83 -1.46 -6.06 -16.26
N GLY A 84 -0.38 -6.26 -17.02
CA GLY A 84 -0.19 -7.42 -17.89
C GLY A 84 -1.06 -7.35 -19.16
N LYS A 85 -1.05 -8.43 -19.96
CA LYS A 85 -1.90 -8.53 -21.16
C LYS A 85 -3.35 -8.70 -20.73
N GLY A 86 -4.22 -7.75 -21.09
CA GLY A 86 -5.66 -7.82 -20.79
C GLY A 86 -6.04 -7.70 -19.31
N GLY A 87 -5.11 -7.36 -18.41
CA GLY A 87 -5.37 -7.27 -16.97
C GLY A 87 -5.13 -8.56 -16.18
N GLU A 88 -4.61 -9.62 -16.81
CA GLU A 88 -4.40 -10.92 -16.16
C GLU A 88 -3.46 -10.83 -14.95
N GLU A 89 -2.35 -10.09 -15.05
CA GLU A 89 -1.38 -9.97 -13.95
C GLU A 89 -1.97 -9.22 -12.75
N ARG A 90 -2.81 -8.21 -13.00
CA ARG A 90 -3.56 -7.53 -11.93
C ARG A 90 -4.46 -8.50 -11.17
N VAL A 91 -5.20 -9.35 -11.89
CA VAL A 91 -6.11 -10.33 -11.27
C VAL A 91 -5.31 -11.40 -10.52
N ALA A 92 -4.21 -11.88 -11.09
CA ALA A 92 -3.32 -12.83 -10.44
C ALA A 92 -2.71 -12.28 -9.15
N LEU A 93 -2.33 -11.00 -9.13
CA LEU A 93 -1.86 -10.30 -7.92
C LEU A 93 -2.98 -10.18 -6.88
N GLN A 94 -4.19 -9.84 -7.30
CA GLN A 94 -5.33 -9.71 -6.40
C GLN A 94 -5.71 -11.03 -5.73
N ASN A 95 -5.59 -12.17 -6.43
CA ASN A 95 -5.92 -13.48 -5.85
C ASN A 95 -4.84 -14.05 -4.91
N LYS A 96 -3.62 -13.51 -4.98
CA LYS A 96 -2.50 -13.93 -4.13
C LYS A 96 -2.42 -13.19 -2.81
N LEU A 97 -3.03 -12.01 -2.74
CA LEU A 97 -3.12 -11.16 -1.55
C LEU A 97 -4.42 -11.46 -0.82
#